data_AF-A0A2V7IEE3-F1
#
_entry.id   AF-A0A2V7IEE3-F1
#
_cell.length_a   1.000
_cell.length_b   1.000
_cell.length_c   1.000
_cell.angle_alpha   90.00
_cell.angle_beta   90.00
_cell.angle_gamma   90.00
#
_symmetry.space_group_name_H-M   'P 1'
#
loop_
_entity.id
_entity.type
_entity.pdbx_description
1 polymer ?
#
loop_
_entity_poly.entity_id
_entity_poly.type
_entity_poly.pdbx_seq_one_letter_code
_entity_poly.pdbx_strand_id
1 'polypeptide(L)'
;MELRDRTVMILGGSGLVGHAVARRLLGAAPRRVVLVALFEDEVRATARALEPYRGRTTIEVEWGNVFLPASLAQLERGSVMANPEHRRLMLQDLLSELTDDVFHRSFLSRLLLKYKPDAVVDSINTATAFAYQDGLRSAQDLLALARRGEVDEAAVERHVLQLTLPQLIRHVQILVESLKRAETKAYVKIGTSGTGGMGFNIPYTHSEERPSRPLITKSAVAGAQSLLLFLLGRTPGAPATVEIKPTATIAWREIGFGPIRRKGKPIPLVDCPTPVALARAFDPDAAPWCDLGKPLEGVFIDVGENGLFAPDEFETVTALGQMEFITPEEVADYAVMELEGRPTGRDVVAALDAATAGPTYRAGMLRASALERLRALEHQTKSRSVAYEMLGPPRLTKLLWESHLCALLRPSVRALAQSRATDLAVEAQTRVERDATLRSHILSVGIPILTPDGERLYR
;
A
#
# COMPACT_ATOMS: atom_id res chain seq x y z
N MET A 1 13.24 -7.27 16.52
CA MET A 1 12.93 -6.52 17.77
C MET A 1 12.37 -7.48 18.82
N GLU A 2 12.58 -7.20 20.11
CA GLU A 2 11.92 -7.99 21.17
C GLU A 2 10.42 -7.64 21.23
N LEU A 3 9.56 -8.64 21.05
CA LEU A 3 8.10 -8.49 20.97
C LEU A 3 7.41 -8.49 22.34
N ARG A 4 8.10 -8.96 23.38
CA ARG A 4 7.60 -8.97 24.75
C ARG A 4 7.28 -7.56 25.21
N ASP A 5 6.14 -7.41 25.88
CA ASP A 5 5.66 -6.12 26.43
C ASP A 5 5.43 -5.01 25.37
N ARG A 6 5.39 -5.36 24.07
CA ARG A 6 5.11 -4.44 22.95
C ARG A 6 3.64 -4.36 22.59
N THR A 7 3.29 -3.34 21.82
CA THR A 7 1.98 -3.20 21.17
C THR A 7 2.09 -3.58 19.71
N VAL A 8 1.37 -4.63 19.30
CA VAL A 8 1.36 -5.10 17.90
C VAL A 8 -0.04 -4.91 17.32
N MET A 9 -0.14 -4.30 16.14
CA MET A 9 -1.40 -4.16 15.41
C MET A 9 -1.42 -5.11 14.23
N ILE A 10 -2.54 -5.78 14.00
CA ILE A 10 -2.74 -6.70 12.89
C ILE A 10 -3.89 -6.18 12.03
N LEU A 11 -3.58 -5.68 10.83
CA LEU A 11 -4.58 -5.32 9.84
C LEU A 11 -5.02 -6.60 9.11
N GLY A 12 -6.32 -6.84 9.00
CA GLY A 12 -6.84 -8.11 8.48
C GLY A 12 -6.78 -9.26 9.51
N GLY A 13 -6.94 -8.95 10.80
CA GLY A 13 -6.80 -9.90 11.91
C GLY A 13 -7.80 -11.06 11.88
N SER A 14 -8.95 -10.92 11.21
CA SER A 14 -9.94 -12.00 11.07
C SER A 14 -9.63 -12.99 9.93
N GLY A 15 -8.72 -12.64 9.01
CA GLY A 15 -8.31 -13.54 7.93
C GLY A 15 -7.44 -14.69 8.42
N LEU A 16 -7.32 -15.76 7.62
CA LEU A 16 -6.54 -16.96 7.95
C LEU A 16 -5.13 -16.64 8.46
N VAL A 17 -4.37 -15.85 7.68
CA VAL A 17 -3.01 -15.47 8.07
C VAL A 17 -3.02 -14.50 9.25
N GLY A 18 -3.92 -13.51 9.29
CA GLY A 18 -4.02 -12.57 10.41
C GLY A 18 -4.27 -13.26 11.75
N HIS A 19 -5.15 -14.26 11.76
CA HIS A 19 -5.44 -15.08 12.93
C HIS A 19 -4.21 -15.92 13.36
N ALA A 20 -3.54 -16.58 12.41
CA ALA A 20 -2.34 -17.36 12.70
C ALA A 20 -1.19 -16.48 13.22
N VAL A 21 -0.98 -15.30 12.64
CA VAL A 21 -0.04 -14.28 13.13
C VAL A 21 -0.38 -13.87 14.55
N ALA A 22 -1.66 -13.57 14.83
CA ALA A 22 -2.09 -13.21 16.17
C ALA A 22 -1.77 -14.31 17.18
N ARG A 23 -2.12 -15.56 16.87
CA ARG A 23 -1.83 -16.72 17.71
C ARG A 23 -0.33 -16.90 17.94
N ARG A 24 0.49 -16.76 16.89
CA ARG A 24 1.96 -16.88 16.99
C ARG A 24 2.59 -15.76 17.81
N LEU A 25 2.06 -14.54 17.70
CA LEU A 25 2.49 -13.38 18.49
C LEU A 25 2.15 -13.53 19.97
N LEU A 26 1.00 -14.10 20.33
CA LEU A 26 0.63 -14.33 21.73
C LEU A 26 1.66 -15.19 22.47
N GLY A 27 2.33 -16.11 21.78
CA GLY A 27 3.44 -16.90 22.33
C GLY A 27 4.65 -16.07 22.75
N ALA A 28 4.84 -14.86 22.20
CA ALA A 28 5.89 -13.92 22.58
C ALA A 28 5.48 -12.98 23.74
N ALA A 29 4.27 -13.13 24.27
CA ALA A 29 3.71 -12.31 25.36
C ALA A 29 3.84 -10.78 25.16
N PRO A 30 3.33 -10.22 24.04
CA PRO A 30 3.21 -8.78 23.88
C PRO A 30 2.29 -8.19 24.96
N ARG A 31 2.44 -6.90 25.26
CA ARG A 31 1.53 -6.20 26.18
C ARG A 31 0.13 -6.12 25.59
N ARG A 32 0.04 -5.82 24.29
CA ARG A 32 -1.22 -5.59 23.59
C ARG A 32 -1.15 -6.09 22.15
N VAL A 33 -2.20 -6.78 21.71
CA VAL A 33 -2.47 -7.09 20.30
C VAL A 33 -3.77 -6.40 19.89
N VAL A 34 -3.72 -5.60 18.83
CA VAL A 34 -4.88 -4.90 18.27
C VAL A 34 -5.27 -5.60 16.96
N LEU A 35 -6.43 -6.24 16.94
CA LEU A 35 -6.97 -6.90 15.76
C LEU A 35 -7.87 -5.91 15.01
N VAL A 36 -7.58 -5.68 13.73
CA VAL A 36 -8.39 -4.84 12.86
C VAL A 36 -8.97 -5.70 11.75
N ALA A 37 -10.28 -5.68 11.53
CA ALA A 37 -10.92 -6.35 10.39
C ALA A 37 -11.95 -5.47 9.69
N LEU A 38 -12.55 -5.95 8.60
CA LEU A 38 -13.61 -5.22 7.92
C LEU A 38 -14.92 -5.22 8.72
N PHE A 39 -15.29 -6.39 9.28
CA PHE A 39 -16.57 -6.59 9.95
C PHE A 39 -16.40 -6.82 11.46
N GLU A 40 -17.31 -6.26 12.25
CA GLU A 40 -17.29 -6.33 13.72
C GLU A 40 -17.43 -7.77 14.22
N ASP A 41 -18.40 -8.52 13.69
CA ASP A 41 -18.67 -9.89 14.15
C ASP A 41 -17.49 -10.82 13.92
N GLU A 42 -16.79 -10.65 12.79
CA GLU A 42 -15.60 -11.42 12.45
C GLU A 42 -14.46 -11.15 13.43
N VAL A 43 -14.09 -9.88 13.64
CA VAL A 43 -12.96 -9.56 14.52
C VAL A 43 -13.24 -9.94 15.97
N ARG A 44 -14.49 -9.81 16.43
CA ARG A 44 -14.91 -10.25 17.77
C ARG A 44 -14.86 -11.78 17.89
N ALA A 45 -15.27 -12.52 16.86
CA ALA A 45 -15.14 -13.97 16.83
C ALA A 45 -13.68 -14.41 16.88
N THR A 46 -12.80 -13.77 16.10
CA THR A 46 -11.36 -14.01 16.14
C THR A 46 -10.77 -13.74 17.52
N ALA A 47 -11.13 -12.63 18.17
CA ALA A 47 -10.66 -12.32 19.52
C ALA A 47 -11.08 -13.39 20.54
N ARG A 48 -12.36 -13.84 20.49
CA ARG A 48 -12.84 -14.94 21.35
C ARG A 48 -12.07 -16.24 21.12
N ALA A 49 -11.75 -16.57 19.86
CA ALA A 49 -10.98 -17.77 19.53
C ALA A 49 -9.52 -17.71 20.02
N LEU A 50 -8.97 -16.50 20.19
CA LEU A 50 -7.61 -16.28 20.68
C LEU A 50 -7.51 -16.19 22.22
N GLU A 51 -8.64 -16.03 22.91
CA GLU A 51 -8.71 -15.90 24.37
C GLU A 51 -7.96 -17.01 25.13
N PRO A 52 -8.04 -18.31 24.74
CA PRO A 52 -7.29 -19.38 25.41
C PRO A 52 -5.77 -19.21 25.34
N TYR A 53 -5.25 -18.46 24.36
CA TYR A 53 -3.83 -18.27 24.12
C TYR A 53 -3.30 -16.94 24.65
N ARG A 54 -4.16 -16.04 25.14
CA ARG A 54 -3.78 -14.64 25.39
C ARG A 54 -2.69 -14.46 26.45
N GLY A 55 -2.63 -15.35 27.44
CA GLY A 55 -1.78 -15.18 28.62
C GLY A 55 -2.04 -13.85 29.34
N ARG A 56 -1.03 -12.97 29.38
CA ARG A 56 -1.12 -11.62 29.96
C ARG A 56 -1.42 -10.52 28.93
N THR A 57 -1.49 -10.88 27.66
CA THR A 57 -1.71 -9.95 26.55
C THR A 57 -3.12 -9.39 26.59
N THR A 58 -3.25 -8.07 26.41
CA THR A 58 -4.57 -7.46 26.13
C THR A 58 -4.89 -7.60 24.65
N ILE A 59 -6.04 -8.20 24.31
CA ILE A 59 -6.54 -8.25 22.94
C ILE A 59 -7.60 -7.16 22.76
N GLU A 60 -7.34 -6.20 21.88
CA GLU A 60 -8.30 -5.17 21.47
C GLU A 60 -8.76 -5.40 20.04
N VAL A 61 -9.97 -4.93 19.72
CA VAL A 61 -10.58 -5.11 18.39
C VAL A 61 -11.06 -3.78 17.83
N GLU A 62 -10.90 -3.63 16.53
CA GLU A 62 -11.36 -2.49 15.73
C GLU A 62 -11.89 -3.01 14.40
N TRP A 63 -12.84 -2.28 13.80
CA TRP A 63 -13.42 -2.70 12.53
C TRP A 63 -13.77 -1.53 11.61
N GLY A 64 -13.73 -1.82 10.32
CA GLY A 64 -14.05 -0.89 9.24
C GLY A 64 -13.02 -0.92 8.13
N ASN A 65 -13.38 -0.34 7.00
CA ASN A 65 -12.55 -0.25 5.83
C ASN A 65 -11.42 0.78 6.03
N VAL A 66 -10.20 0.29 6.25
CA VAL A 66 -8.99 1.11 6.45
C VAL A 66 -8.58 1.95 5.24
N PHE A 67 -9.19 1.72 4.07
CA PHE A 67 -8.99 2.51 2.86
C PHE A 67 -9.90 3.75 2.80
N LEU A 68 -10.82 3.92 3.76
CA LEU A 68 -11.79 5.01 3.78
C LEU A 68 -11.53 6.02 4.92
N PRO A 69 -12.11 7.23 4.83
CA PRO A 69 -12.25 8.13 5.96
C PRO A 69 -13.01 7.46 7.11
N ALA A 70 -12.67 7.80 8.35
CA ALA A 70 -13.26 7.19 9.52
C ALA A 70 -14.79 7.33 9.62
N SER A 71 -15.35 8.43 9.10
CA SER A 71 -16.81 8.63 9.03
C SER A 71 -17.51 7.68 8.08
N LEU A 72 -16.78 7.10 7.12
CA LEU A 72 -17.31 6.20 6.09
C LEU A 72 -16.82 4.76 6.26
N ALA A 73 -15.91 4.49 7.20
CA ALA A 73 -15.21 3.21 7.32
C ALA A 73 -16.15 2.02 7.61
N GLN A 74 -17.30 2.26 8.23
CA GLN A 74 -18.29 1.22 8.55
C GLN A 74 -19.42 1.13 7.51
N LEU A 75 -19.36 1.91 6.43
CA LEU A 75 -20.36 1.88 5.38
C LEU A 75 -19.98 0.89 4.28
N GLU A 76 -21.00 0.21 3.75
CA GLU A 76 -20.86 -0.60 2.55
C GLU A 76 -20.45 0.26 1.36
N ARG A 77 -19.53 -0.28 0.53
CA ARG A 77 -18.97 0.47 -0.60
C ARG A 77 -20.05 0.97 -1.56
N GLY A 78 -21.08 0.16 -1.82
CA GLY A 78 -22.21 0.56 -2.67
C GLY A 78 -22.92 1.81 -2.15
N SER A 79 -23.14 1.89 -0.83
CA SER A 79 -23.76 3.05 -0.17
C SER A 79 -22.86 4.29 -0.22
N VAL A 80 -21.54 4.11 -0.09
CA VAL A 80 -20.57 5.20 -0.27
C VAL A 80 -20.61 5.73 -1.70
N MET A 81 -20.62 4.85 -2.72
CA MET A 81 -20.65 5.25 -4.12
C MET A 81 -22.00 5.85 -4.54
N ALA A 82 -23.11 5.47 -3.91
CA ALA A 82 -24.43 6.02 -4.22
C ALA A 82 -24.60 7.47 -3.74
N ASN A 83 -23.96 7.86 -2.65
CA ASN A 83 -24.12 9.18 -2.03
C ASN A 83 -23.14 10.22 -2.63
N PRO A 84 -23.62 11.35 -3.20
CA PRO A 84 -22.77 12.40 -3.76
C PRO A 84 -21.77 13.03 -2.78
N GLU A 85 -22.20 13.33 -1.55
CA GLU A 85 -21.32 13.93 -0.54
C GLU A 85 -20.18 12.99 -0.13
N HIS A 86 -20.48 11.69 -0.05
CA HIS A 86 -19.47 10.69 0.23
C HIS A 86 -18.46 10.55 -0.92
N ARG A 87 -18.92 10.55 -2.18
CA ARG A 87 -18.02 10.55 -3.35
C ARG A 87 -17.14 11.79 -3.38
N ARG A 88 -17.70 12.98 -3.13
CA ARG A 88 -16.97 14.25 -3.08
C ARG A 88 -15.87 14.22 -2.01
N LEU A 89 -16.18 13.76 -0.80
CA LEU A 89 -15.20 13.58 0.27
C LEU A 89 -14.09 12.61 -0.15
N MET A 90 -14.46 11.46 -0.74
CA MET A 90 -13.48 10.48 -1.21
C MET A 90 -12.56 11.02 -2.30
N LEU A 91 -13.12 11.78 -3.25
CA LEU A 91 -12.36 12.40 -4.34
C LEU A 91 -11.40 13.46 -3.83
N GLN A 92 -11.85 14.28 -2.88
CA GLN A 92 -11.00 15.26 -2.21
C GLN A 92 -9.81 14.54 -1.54
N ASP A 93 -10.07 13.53 -0.72
CA ASP A 93 -9.02 12.80 -0.01
C ASP A 93 -8.08 12.03 -0.95
N LEU A 94 -8.58 11.57 -2.09
CA LEU A 94 -7.80 10.83 -3.10
C LEU A 94 -6.88 11.76 -3.90
N LEU A 95 -7.41 12.88 -4.40
CA LEU A 95 -6.77 13.71 -5.43
C LEU A 95 -6.06 14.97 -4.90
N SER A 96 -6.41 15.48 -3.71
CA SER A 96 -5.80 16.71 -3.18
C SER A 96 -4.40 16.45 -2.60
N GLU A 97 -3.66 17.51 -2.26
CA GLU A 97 -2.44 17.36 -1.44
C GLU A 97 -2.73 16.64 -0.12
N LEU A 98 -1.75 15.87 0.39
CA LEU A 98 -1.86 15.24 1.71
C LEU A 98 -1.66 16.28 2.82
N THR A 99 -2.74 17.00 3.13
CA THR A 99 -2.78 17.93 4.26
C THR A 99 -3.00 17.19 5.59
N ASP A 100 -2.76 17.88 6.72
CA ASP A 100 -3.07 17.32 8.04
C ASP A 100 -4.55 16.96 8.19
N ASP A 101 -5.46 17.72 7.59
CA ASP A 101 -6.89 17.43 7.62
C ASP A 101 -7.23 16.12 6.89
N VAL A 102 -6.73 15.94 5.67
CA VAL A 102 -6.90 14.69 4.90
C VAL A 102 -6.31 13.52 5.67
N PHE A 103 -5.12 13.72 6.23
CA PHE A 103 -4.44 12.72 7.04
C PHE A 103 -5.27 12.32 8.27
N HIS A 104 -5.77 13.26 9.08
CA HIS A 104 -6.53 12.96 10.30
C HIS A 104 -7.94 12.42 10.06
N ARG A 105 -8.53 12.64 8.87
CA ARG A 105 -9.80 12.01 8.47
C ARG A 105 -9.68 10.52 8.20
N SER A 106 -8.51 10.04 7.74
CA SER A 106 -8.29 8.63 7.41
C SER A 106 -8.56 7.71 8.60
N PHE A 107 -9.25 6.59 8.37
CA PHE A 107 -9.47 5.60 9.42
C PHE A 107 -8.17 4.94 9.87
N LEU A 108 -7.31 4.57 8.91
CA LEU A 108 -6.01 3.95 9.19
C LEU A 108 -5.12 4.85 10.06
N SER A 109 -5.03 6.14 9.74
CA SER A 109 -4.19 7.07 10.51
C SER A 109 -4.69 7.21 11.94
N ARG A 110 -6.01 7.29 12.14
CA ARG A 110 -6.62 7.37 13.48
C ARG A 110 -6.32 6.11 14.30
N LEU A 111 -6.37 4.93 13.70
CA LEU A 111 -6.00 3.67 14.37
C LEU A 111 -4.53 3.70 14.80
N LEU A 112 -3.62 4.01 13.88
CA LEU A 112 -2.18 4.02 14.17
C LEU A 112 -1.80 5.07 15.22
N LEU A 113 -2.42 6.25 15.19
CA LEU A 113 -2.20 7.29 16.21
C LEU A 113 -2.84 6.98 17.56
N LYS A 114 -4.00 6.32 17.58
CA LYS A 114 -4.68 5.87 18.81
C LYS A 114 -3.83 4.84 19.55
N TYR A 115 -3.29 3.87 18.82
CA TYR A 115 -2.63 2.70 19.41
C TYR A 115 -1.12 2.83 19.52
N LYS A 116 -0.48 3.67 18.69
CA LYS A 116 0.98 3.81 18.58
C LYS A 116 1.69 2.46 18.60
N PRO A 117 1.36 1.54 17.67
CA PRO A 117 1.92 0.20 17.71
C PRO A 117 3.43 0.23 17.46
N ASP A 118 4.18 -0.56 18.24
CA ASP A 118 5.60 -0.81 18.03
C ASP A 118 5.83 -1.56 16.72
N ALA A 119 4.90 -2.46 16.35
CA ALA A 119 4.92 -3.22 15.11
C ALA A 119 3.52 -3.35 14.48
N VAL A 120 3.46 -3.35 13.15
CA VAL A 120 2.23 -3.58 12.38
C VAL A 120 2.44 -4.78 11.47
N VAL A 121 1.52 -5.75 11.50
CA VAL A 121 1.41 -6.81 10.49
C VAL A 121 0.16 -6.54 9.66
N ASP A 122 0.35 -6.17 8.41
CA ASP A 122 -0.72 -5.96 7.44
C ASP A 122 -0.97 -7.23 6.63
N SER A 123 -2.02 -7.97 7.01
CA SER A 123 -2.52 -9.16 6.34
C SER A 123 -3.69 -8.88 5.39
N ILE A 124 -4.02 -7.62 5.12
CA ILE A 124 -5.08 -7.27 4.16
C ILE A 124 -4.54 -7.48 2.75
N ASN A 125 -5.29 -8.16 1.88
CA ASN A 125 -4.94 -8.22 0.46
C ASN A 125 -5.32 -6.90 -0.25
N THR A 126 -4.49 -5.86 -0.09
CA THR A 126 -4.68 -4.52 -0.67
C THR A 126 -4.88 -4.58 -2.18
N ALA A 127 -4.13 -5.44 -2.86
CA ALA A 127 -4.24 -5.61 -4.30
C ALA A 127 -5.62 -6.14 -4.71
N THR A 128 -6.18 -7.13 -3.98
CA THR A 128 -7.55 -7.59 -4.19
C THR A 128 -8.55 -6.46 -3.94
N ALA A 129 -8.40 -5.73 -2.82
CA ALA A 129 -9.32 -4.65 -2.44
C ALA A 129 -9.44 -3.54 -3.50
N PHE A 130 -8.39 -3.29 -4.28
CA PHE A 130 -8.40 -2.31 -5.38
C PHE A 130 -8.74 -2.93 -6.73
N ALA A 131 -8.15 -4.07 -7.10
CA ALA A 131 -8.32 -4.66 -8.43
C ALA A 131 -9.76 -5.12 -8.71
N TYR A 132 -10.46 -5.61 -7.69
CA TYR A 132 -11.83 -6.14 -7.83
C TYR A 132 -12.92 -5.07 -7.80
N GLN A 133 -12.55 -3.79 -7.86
CA GLN A 133 -13.50 -2.68 -8.04
C GLN A 133 -13.94 -2.49 -9.50
N ASP A 134 -13.40 -3.31 -10.42
CA ASP A 134 -13.76 -3.39 -11.84
C ASP A 134 -13.65 -2.05 -12.59
N GLY A 135 -12.51 -1.37 -12.41
CA GLY A 135 -12.23 -0.06 -13.02
C GLY A 135 -12.27 -0.07 -14.55
N LEU A 136 -12.02 -1.22 -15.18
CA LEU A 136 -12.10 -1.32 -16.64
C LEU A 136 -13.54 -1.39 -17.14
N ARG A 137 -14.40 -2.18 -16.50
CA ARG A 137 -15.83 -2.16 -16.82
C ARG A 137 -16.39 -0.77 -16.62
N SER A 138 -15.99 -0.11 -15.53
CA SER A 138 -16.33 1.29 -15.29
C SER A 138 -15.90 2.24 -16.42
N ALA A 139 -14.69 2.07 -16.96
CA ALA A 139 -14.24 2.84 -18.14
C ALA A 139 -15.10 2.54 -19.38
N GLN A 140 -15.45 1.28 -19.63
CA GLN A 140 -16.31 0.89 -20.75
C GLN A 140 -17.71 1.49 -20.63
N ASP A 141 -18.30 1.44 -19.42
CA ASP A 141 -19.60 2.01 -19.11
C ASP A 141 -19.58 3.53 -19.29
N LEU A 142 -18.53 4.20 -18.80
CA LEU A 142 -18.33 5.66 -18.98
C LEU A 142 -18.19 6.03 -20.46
N LEU A 143 -17.42 5.28 -21.26
CA LEU A 143 -17.30 5.50 -22.70
C LEU A 143 -18.62 5.25 -23.44
N ALA A 144 -19.41 4.27 -22.99
CA ALA A 144 -20.74 4.02 -23.56
C ALA A 144 -21.69 5.19 -23.28
N LEU A 145 -21.69 5.72 -22.05
CA LEU A 145 -22.42 6.94 -21.70
C LEU A 145 -21.95 8.13 -22.54
N ALA A 146 -20.63 8.28 -22.74
CA ALA A 146 -20.06 9.38 -23.52
C ALA A 146 -20.52 9.36 -24.98
N ARG A 147 -20.57 8.17 -25.60
CA ARG A 147 -21.07 7.99 -26.97
C ARG A 147 -22.54 8.34 -27.13
N ARG A 148 -23.34 8.19 -26.07
CA ARG A 148 -24.77 8.56 -26.07
C ARG A 148 -25.02 10.01 -25.65
N GLY A 149 -23.99 10.74 -25.22
CA GLY A 149 -24.15 12.09 -24.65
C GLY A 149 -24.81 12.10 -23.27
N GLU A 150 -24.73 10.98 -22.53
CA GLU A 150 -25.41 10.75 -21.25
C GLU A 150 -24.45 10.79 -20.04
N VAL A 151 -23.24 11.32 -20.20
CA VAL A 151 -22.27 11.39 -19.09
C VAL A 151 -22.73 12.46 -18.10
N ASP A 152 -22.96 12.03 -16.87
CA ASP A 152 -23.13 12.91 -15.72
C ASP A 152 -21.86 12.96 -14.86
N GLU A 153 -21.79 13.96 -13.98
CA GLU A 153 -20.70 14.11 -13.02
C GLU A 153 -20.54 12.84 -12.18
N ALA A 154 -21.64 12.24 -11.72
CA ALA A 154 -21.63 11.05 -10.89
C ALA A 154 -20.96 9.84 -11.58
N ALA A 155 -21.11 9.67 -12.89
CA ALA A 155 -20.43 8.62 -13.66
C ALA A 155 -18.92 8.85 -13.71
N VAL A 156 -18.49 10.11 -13.90
CA VAL A 156 -17.07 10.47 -13.86
C VAL A 156 -16.49 10.24 -12.46
N GLU A 157 -17.16 10.72 -11.41
CA GLU A 157 -16.75 10.55 -10.03
C GLU A 157 -16.59 9.07 -9.65
N ARG A 158 -17.58 8.23 -9.98
CA ARG A 158 -17.53 6.78 -9.75
C ARG A 158 -16.33 6.14 -10.43
N HIS A 159 -16.07 6.51 -11.69
CA HIS A 159 -14.94 5.97 -12.43
C HIS A 159 -13.59 6.36 -11.83
N VAL A 160 -13.40 7.64 -11.49
CA VAL A 160 -12.17 8.13 -10.86
C VAL A 160 -11.89 7.42 -9.53
N LEU A 161 -12.92 7.16 -8.73
CA LEU A 161 -12.83 6.42 -7.46
C LEU A 161 -12.56 4.91 -7.63
N GLN A 162 -12.55 4.39 -8.86
CA GLN A 162 -12.20 3.00 -9.18
C GLN A 162 -10.79 2.87 -9.79
N LEU A 163 -10.07 3.98 -10.00
CA LEU A 163 -8.69 3.93 -10.45
C LEU A 163 -7.79 3.35 -9.34
N THR A 164 -7.07 2.26 -9.66
CA THR A 164 -6.34 1.47 -8.67
C THR A 164 -5.05 2.14 -8.19
N LEU A 165 -4.27 2.72 -9.09
CA LEU A 165 -3.00 3.37 -8.74
C LEU A 165 -3.17 4.61 -7.86
N PRO A 166 -4.09 5.56 -8.14
CA PRO A 166 -4.34 6.67 -7.23
C PRO A 166 -4.71 6.20 -5.82
N GLN A 167 -5.56 5.18 -5.69
CA GLN A 167 -5.95 4.61 -4.39
C GLN A 167 -4.75 4.02 -3.66
N LEU A 168 -3.92 3.24 -4.37
CA LEU A 168 -2.71 2.65 -3.81
C LEU A 168 -1.71 3.71 -3.34
N ILE A 169 -1.42 4.70 -4.18
CA ILE A 169 -0.48 5.77 -3.87
C ILE A 169 -0.95 6.54 -2.63
N ARG A 170 -2.23 6.97 -2.61
CA ARG A 170 -2.80 7.67 -1.45
C ARG A 170 -2.74 6.84 -0.18
N HIS A 171 -3.10 5.57 -0.27
CA HIS A 171 -3.06 4.65 0.88
C HIS A 171 -1.65 4.51 1.43
N VAL A 172 -0.63 4.34 0.57
CA VAL A 172 0.76 4.26 1.03
C VAL A 172 1.26 5.59 1.59
N GLN A 173 0.90 6.74 1.01
CA GLN A 173 1.26 8.05 1.58
C GLN A 173 0.71 8.22 3.00
N ILE A 174 -0.56 7.87 3.21
CA ILE A 174 -1.19 7.87 4.55
C ILE A 174 -0.48 6.88 5.48
N LEU A 175 -0.19 5.67 5.01
CA LEU A 175 0.49 4.64 5.80
C LEU A 175 1.88 5.12 6.24
N VAL A 176 2.71 5.63 5.33
CA VAL A 176 4.07 6.12 5.61
C VAL A 176 4.03 7.21 6.69
N GLU A 177 3.17 8.22 6.51
CA GLU A 177 3.05 9.31 7.48
C GLU A 177 2.48 8.83 8.82
N SER A 178 1.54 7.89 8.80
CA SER A 178 0.96 7.32 10.03
C SER A 178 1.98 6.51 10.82
N LEU A 179 2.76 5.65 10.16
CA LEU A 179 3.81 4.84 10.79
C LEU A 179 4.90 5.72 11.40
N LYS A 180 5.31 6.78 10.69
CA LYS A 180 6.29 7.77 11.18
C LYS A 180 5.76 8.51 12.42
N ARG A 181 4.54 9.06 12.37
CA ARG A 181 3.94 9.80 13.50
C ARG A 181 3.59 8.91 14.69
N ALA A 182 3.30 7.63 14.46
CA ALA A 182 3.10 6.62 15.50
C ALA A 182 4.42 6.09 16.07
N GLU A 183 5.56 6.48 15.48
CA GLU A 183 6.91 5.99 15.81
C GLU A 183 7.04 4.46 15.74
N THR A 184 6.26 3.82 14.88
CA THR A 184 6.29 2.38 14.64
C THR A 184 7.70 1.95 14.22
N LYS A 185 8.17 0.82 14.73
CA LYS A 185 9.54 0.33 14.51
C LYS A 185 9.62 -0.69 13.38
N ALA A 186 8.57 -1.49 13.18
CA ALA A 186 8.52 -2.49 12.12
C ALA A 186 7.13 -2.57 11.47
N TYR A 187 7.11 -2.75 10.15
CA TYR A 187 5.93 -2.98 9.34
C TYR A 187 6.14 -4.21 8.47
N VAL A 188 5.26 -5.21 8.60
CA VAL A 188 5.28 -6.43 7.78
C VAL A 188 4.04 -6.46 6.93
N LYS A 189 4.20 -6.54 5.61
CA LYS A 189 3.11 -6.80 4.66
C LYS A 189 3.05 -8.30 4.35
N ILE A 190 1.89 -8.92 4.53
CA ILE A 190 1.56 -10.17 3.85
C ILE A 190 0.94 -9.79 2.51
N GLY A 191 1.75 -9.90 1.45
CA GLY A 191 1.39 -9.54 0.10
C GLY A 191 0.76 -10.69 -0.69
N THR A 192 0.54 -10.44 -1.98
CA THR A 192 0.10 -11.44 -2.95
C THR A 192 0.92 -11.29 -4.24
N SER A 193 0.98 -12.33 -5.06
CA SER A 193 1.43 -12.27 -6.46
C SER A 193 0.27 -12.11 -7.45
N GLY A 194 -0.97 -12.11 -6.96
CA GLY A 194 -2.19 -12.12 -7.76
C GLY A 194 -2.60 -13.53 -8.20
N THR A 195 -1.70 -14.23 -8.89
CA THR A 195 -1.92 -15.56 -9.48
C THR A 195 -1.52 -16.72 -8.56
N GLY A 196 -1.08 -16.42 -7.33
CA GLY A 196 -0.63 -17.44 -6.39
C GLY A 196 0.68 -18.11 -6.80
N GLY A 197 1.57 -17.40 -7.51
CA GLY A 197 2.85 -17.95 -7.98
C GLY A 197 2.77 -18.61 -9.35
N MET A 198 1.55 -18.89 -9.81
CA MET A 198 1.32 -19.44 -11.13
C MET A 198 1.66 -18.40 -12.20
N GLY A 199 2.30 -18.82 -13.29
CA GLY A 199 2.63 -17.92 -14.41
C GLY A 199 1.38 -17.37 -15.11
N PHE A 200 1.55 -16.75 -16.28
CA PHE A 200 0.44 -16.22 -17.09
C PHE A 200 -0.55 -17.28 -17.62
N ASN A 201 -0.21 -18.56 -17.49
CA ASN A 201 -1.03 -19.70 -17.89
C ASN A 201 -1.98 -20.22 -16.79
N ILE A 202 -2.05 -19.50 -15.65
CA ILE A 202 -2.88 -19.74 -14.45
C ILE A 202 -3.91 -20.87 -14.59
N PRO A 203 -3.62 -22.07 -14.05
CA PRO A 203 -4.57 -23.18 -14.12
C PRO A 203 -5.64 -23.19 -13.01
N TYR A 204 -5.46 -22.49 -11.87
CA TYR A 204 -6.26 -22.80 -10.65
C TYR A 204 -6.85 -21.62 -9.86
N THR A 205 -6.64 -20.36 -10.25
CA THR A 205 -7.17 -19.23 -9.45
C THR A 205 -8.44 -18.65 -10.06
N HIS A 206 -9.42 -18.34 -9.20
CA HIS A 206 -10.69 -17.69 -9.55
C HIS A 206 -11.59 -18.40 -10.58
N SER A 207 -11.37 -19.69 -10.83
CA SER A 207 -12.13 -20.49 -11.82
C SER A 207 -12.02 -19.95 -13.25
N GLU A 208 -10.86 -19.40 -13.62
CA GLU A 208 -10.62 -18.76 -14.91
C GLU A 208 -9.67 -19.62 -15.78
N GLU A 209 -10.01 -19.85 -17.06
CA GLU A 209 -9.16 -20.59 -18.02
C GLU A 209 -7.93 -19.77 -18.47
N ARG A 210 -8.06 -18.44 -18.46
CA ARG A 210 -6.98 -17.48 -18.75
C ARG A 210 -7.09 -16.34 -17.75
N PRO A 211 -5.97 -15.70 -17.36
CA PRO A 211 -5.99 -14.60 -16.40
C PRO A 211 -6.99 -13.53 -16.83
N SER A 212 -8.02 -13.30 -16.02
CA SER A 212 -8.93 -12.19 -16.25
C SER A 212 -8.21 -10.87 -16.06
N ARG A 213 -8.80 -9.82 -16.61
CA ARG A 213 -8.28 -8.46 -16.44
C ARG A 213 -8.23 -8.03 -14.97
N PRO A 214 -9.24 -8.34 -14.12
CA PRO A 214 -9.13 -8.14 -12.66
C PRO A 214 -7.94 -8.88 -12.04
N LEU A 215 -7.70 -10.13 -12.41
CA LEU A 215 -6.59 -10.92 -11.86
C LEU A 215 -5.23 -10.36 -12.23
N ILE A 216 -5.02 -9.98 -13.50
CA ILE A 216 -3.79 -9.30 -13.93
C ILE A 216 -3.65 -7.92 -13.27
N THR A 217 -4.76 -7.21 -13.07
CA THR A 217 -4.75 -5.93 -12.33
C THR A 217 -4.31 -6.15 -10.88
N LYS A 218 -4.75 -7.23 -10.22
CA LYS A 218 -4.30 -7.62 -8.87
C LYS A 218 -2.78 -7.84 -8.86
N SER A 219 -2.23 -8.60 -9.82
CA SER A 219 -0.77 -8.77 -9.94
C SER A 219 -0.03 -7.45 -10.15
N ALA A 220 -0.53 -6.58 -11.03
CA ALA A 220 0.09 -5.27 -11.30
C ALA A 220 0.08 -4.36 -10.06
N VAL A 221 -1.05 -4.27 -9.35
CA VAL A 221 -1.17 -3.50 -8.11
C VAL A 221 -0.29 -4.09 -7.01
N ALA A 222 -0.19 -5.41 -6.91
CA ALA A 222 0.67 -6.06 -5.92
C ALA A 222 2.16 -5.82 -6.18
N GLY A 223 2.59 -5.77 -7.45
CA GLY A 223 3.95 -5.40 -7.82
C GLY A 223 4.25 -3.90 -7.57
N ALA A 224 3.29 -3.03 -7.88
CA ALA A 224 3.39 -1.60 -7.54
C ALA A 224 3.50 -1.40 -6.02
N GLN A 225 2.74 -2.15 -5.22
CA GLN A 225 2.83 -2.10 -3.77
C GLN A 225 4.21 -2.52 -3.27
N SER A 226 4.80 -3.59 -3.81
CA SER A 226 6.16 -4.01 -3.45
C SER A 226 7.20 -2.92 -3.68
N LEU A 227 7.13 -2.22 -4.83
CA LEU A 227 8.05 -1.12 -5.11
C LEU A 227 7.81 0.09 -4.18
N LEU A 228 6.55 0.38 -3.82
CA LEU A 228 6.24 1.42 -2.84
C LEU A 228 6.75 1.06 -1.44
N LEU A 229 6.68 -0.21 -1.04
CA LEU A 229 7.26 -0.70 0.23
C LEU A 229 8.79 -0.68 0.20
N PHE A 230 9.41 -0.97 -0.94
CA PHE A 230 10.85 -0.79 -1.15
C PHE A 230 11.27 0.67 -0.91
N LEU A 231 10.49 1.65 -1.39
CA LEU A 231 10.73 3.07 -1.09
C LEU A 231 10.54 3.39 0.40
N LEU A 232 9.50 2.83 1.05
CA LEU A 232 9.29 2.99 2.49
C LEU A 232 10.47 2.46 3.29
N GLY A 233 10.98 1.26 2.98
CA GLY A 233 12.15 0.66 3.66
C GLY A 233 13.44 1.49 3.52
N ARG A 234 13.53 2.34 2.48
CA ARG A 234 14.66 3.25 2.24
C ARG A 234 14.41 4.67 2.73
N THR A 235 13.25 4.94 3.32
CA THR A 235 12.88 6.28 3.80
C THR A 235 13.48 6.53 5.19
N PRO A 236 14.34 7.55 5.38
CA PRO A 236 14.89 7.86 6.70
C PRO A 236 13.79 8.16 7.73
N GLY A 237 13.91 7.56 8.92
CA GLY A 237 12.94 7.72 10.00
C GLY A 237 11.64 6.92 9.85
N ALA A 238 11.49 6.11 8.79
CA ALA A 238 10.43 5.13 8.64
C ALA A 238 10.75 3.80 9.37
N PRO A 239 9.75 2.95 9.66
CA PRO A 239 9.99 1.63 10.23
C PRO A 239 10.79 0.70 9.30
N ALA A 240 11.42 -0.32 9.90
CA ALA A 240 11.87 -1.49 9.16
C ALA A 240 10.68 -2.10 8.40
N THR A 241 10.85 -2.33 7.10
CA THR A 241 9.75 -2.72 6.22
C THR A 241 10.06 -4.07 5.59
N VAL A 242 9.13 -5.01 5.74
CA VAL A 242 9.24 -6.39 5.26
C VAL A 242 8.01 -6.72 4.44
N GLU A 243 8.16 -7.48 3.37
CA GLU A 243 7.04 -8.07 2.65
C GLU A 243 7.22 -9.58 2.47
N ILE A 244 6.26 -10.36 2.96
CA ILE A 244 6.14 -11.79 2.70
C ILE A 244 5.04 -11.98 1.65
N LYS A 245 5.35 -12.59 0.51
CA LYS A 245 4.34 -12.96 -0.51
C LYS A 245 4.18 -14.48 -0.57
N PRO A 246 3.12 -15.06 0.01
CA PRO A 246 2.77 -16.43 -0.25
C PRO A 246 2.46 -16.64 -1.74
N THR A 247 3.09 -17.64 -2.34
CA THR A 247 2.91 -18.04 -3.75
C THR A 247 2.47 -19.50 -3.86
N ALA A 248 1.69 -19.94 -2.87
CA ALA A 248 1.05 -21.25 -2.80
C ALA A 248 -0.34 -21.06 -2.21
N THR A 249 -1.22 -22.06 -2.30
CA THR A 249 -2.56 -22.00 -1.70
C THR A 249 -2.45 -21.94 -0.18
N ILE A 250 -3.09 -20.98 0.47
CA ILE A 250 -3.01 -20.84 1.95
C ILE A 250 -4.08 -21.73 2.58
N ALA A 251 -3.67 -22.94 2.99
CA ALA A 251 -4.45 -24.00 3.62
C ALA A 251 -5.99 -23.83 3.58
N TRP A 252 -6.69 -23.95 4.72
CA TRP A 252 -8.15 -23.84 4.79
C TRP A 252 -8.62 -23.26 6.12
N ARG A 253 -9.84 -22.73 6.10
CA ARG A 253 -10.60 -22.28 7.27
C ARG A 253 -11.41 -23.41 7.88
N GLU A 254 -12.07 -24.18 7.03
CA GLU A 254 -13.03 -25.21 7.44
C GLU A 254 -13.07 -26.35 6.42
N ILE A 255 -13.35 -27.56 6.90
CA ILE A 255 -13.73 -28.72 6.09
C ILE A 255 -15.10 -29.15 6.57
N GLY A 256 -16.05 -29.34 5.66
CA GLY A 256 -17.42 -29.62 6.03
C GLY A 256 -18.24 -30.30 4.93
N PHE A 257 -19.50 -30.54 5.25
CA PHE A 257 -20.52 -31.00 4.32
C PHE A 257 -21.72 -30.05 4.41
N GLY A 258 -22.26 -29.64 3.26
CA GLY A 258 -23.46 -28.82 3.22
C GLY A 258 -23.64 -28.06 1.90
N PRO A 259 -24.49 -27.02 1.88
CA PRO A 259 -24.77 -26.23 0.69
C PRO A 259 -23.52 -25.52 0.15
N ILE A 260 -23.19 -25.80 -1.11
CA ILE A 260 -22.07 -25.16 -1.81
C ILE A 260 -22.48 -23.73 -2.18
N ARG A 261 -21.67 -22.75 -1.77
CA ARG A 261 -21.95 -21.33 -1.97
C ARG A 261 -20.99 -20.73 -3.00
N ARG A 262 -21.54 -19.94 -3.92
CA ARG A 262 -20.79 -19.09 -4.85
C ARG A 262 -21.15 -17.63 -4.61
N LYS A 263 -20.16 -16.80 -4.28
CA LYS A 263 -20.35 -15.38 -3.90
C LYS A 263 -21.39 -15.21 -2.77
N GLY A 264 -21.30 -16.05 -1.74
CA GLY A 264 -22.17 -16.04 -0.57
C GLY A 264 -23.57 -16.64 -0.77
N LYS A 265 -23.97 -16.96 -2.01
CA LYS A 265 -25.28 -17.55 -2.32
C LYS A 265 -25.15 -19.05 -2.60
N PRO A 266 -26.06 -19.91 -2.09
CA PRO A 266 -26.10 -21.31 -2.47
C PRO A 266 -26.26 -21.48 -3.98
N ILE A 267 -25.55 -22.47 -4.55
CA ILE A 267 -25.74 -22.88 -5.94
C ILE A 267 -27.04 -23.69 -6.02
N PRO A 268 -28.03 -23.31 -6.85
CA PRO A 268 -29.23 -24.11 -7.02
C PRO A 268 -28.89 -25.44 -7.70
N LEU A 269 -29.48 -26.53 -7.23
CA LEU A 269 -29.37 -27.82 -7.89
C LEU A 269 -30.38 -27.88 -9.03
N VAL A 270 -29.88 -28.07 -10.25
CA VAL A 270 -30.69 -28.15 -11.47
C VAL A 270 -30.49 -29.49 -12.14
N ASP A 271 -31.48 -29.92 -12.92
CA ASP A 271 -31.39 -31.11 -13.77
C ASP A 271 -31.85 -30.80 -15.20
N CYS A 272 -31.39 -31.58 -16.17
CA CYS A 272 -31.84 -31.52 -17.56
C CYS A 272 -32.20 -32.96 -17.99
N PRO A 273 -33.39 -33.48 -17.59
CA PRO A 273 -33.71 -34.90 -17.74
C PRO A 273 -33.70 -35.41 -19.19
N THR A 274 -33.89 -34.51 -20.15
CA THR A 274 -33.82 -34.82 -21.58
C THR A 274 -32.69 -34.02 -22.23
N PRO A 275 -31.73 -34.69 -22.90
CA PRO A 275 -30.70 -33.99 -23.67
C PRO A 275 -31.29 -33.10 -24.76
N VAL A 276 -30.70 -31.91 -24.94
CA VAL A 276 -31.12 -30.95 -25.96
C VAL A 276 -30.25 -31.11 -27.20
N ALA A 277 -30.85 -30.94 -28.38
CA ALA A 277 -30.08 -30.85 -29.61
C ALA A 277 -29.10 -29.66 -29.54
N LEU A 278 -27.83 -29.89 -29.88
CA LEU A 278 -26.76 -28.87 -29.81
C LEU A 278 -27.16 -27.56 -30.50
N ALA A 279 -27.83 -27.65 -31.64
CA ALA A 279 -28.29 -26.50 -32.42
C ALA A 279 -29.30 -25.60 -31.68
N ARG A 280 -29.95 -26.10 -30.62
CA ARG A 280 -30.91 -25.37 -29.78
C ARG A 280 -30.43 -25.13 -28.35
N ALA A 281 -29.32 -25.75 -27.95
CA ALA A 281 -28.82 -25.72 -26.58
C ALA A 281 -28.33 -24.32 -26.15
N PHE A 282 -28.02 -23.45 -27.12
CA PHE A 282 -27.50 -22.09 -26.91
C PHE A 282 -28.43 -21.00 -27.44
N ASP A 283 -29.70 -21.31 -27.70
CA ASP A 283 -30.69 -20.29 -28.09
C ASP A 283 -30.89 -19.30 -26.93
N PRO A 284 -31.18 -18.00 -27.18
CA PRO A 284 -31.26 -16.97 -26.13
C PRO A 284 -32.24 -17.28 -25.00
N ASP A 285 -33.34 -17.97 -25.33
CA ASP A 285 -34.41 -18.34 -24.39
C ASP A 285 -34.34 -19.82 -23.95
N ALA A 286 -33.24 -20.52 -24.25
CA ALA A 286 -33.07 -21.91 -23.89
C ALA A 286 -32.88 -22.06 -22.37
N ALA A 287 -33.94 -22.49 -21.68
CA ALA A 287 -33.89 -22.97 -20.30
C ALA A 287 -34.30 -24.45 -20.23
N PRO A 288 -33.50 -25.37 -20.81
CA PRO A 288 -33.87 -26.79 -20.88
C PRO A 288 -33.74 -27.53 -19.54
N TRP A 289 -33.22 -26.84 -18.53
CA TRP A 289 -33.04 -27.36 -17.18
C TRP A 289 -34.25 -27.00 -16.30
N CYS A 290 -34.49 -27.81 -15.28
CA CYS A 290 -35.45 -27.53 -14.21
C CYS A 290 -34.71 -27.35 -12.88
N ASP A 291 -35.18 -26.39 -12.06
CA ASP A 291 -34.74 -26.24 -10.68
C ASP A 291 -35.34 -27.37 -9.84
N LEU A 292 -34.51 -28.06 -9.05
CA LEU A 292 -34.94 -29.15 -8.19
C LEU A 292 -35.40 -28.68 -6.79
N GLY A 293 -35.45 -27.37 -6.55
CA GLY A 293 -35.95 -26.76 -5.31
C GLY A 293 -35.02 -26.93 -4.11
N LYS A 294 -33.79 -27.39 -4.32
CA LYS A 294 -32.78 -27.62 -3.28
C LYS A 294 -31.41 -27.08 -3.72
N PRO A 295 -30.54 -26.68 -2.79
CA PRO A 295 -29.17 -26.30 -3.14
C PRO A 295 -28.33 -27.52 -3.53
N LEU A 296 -27.27 -27.28 -4.30
CA LEU A 296 -26.18 -28.24 -4.45
C LEU A 296 -25.48 -28.39 -3.10
N GLU A 297 -25.44 -29.62 -2.58
CA GLU A 297 -24.74 -29.97 -1.35
C GLU A 297 -23.58 -30.91 -1.65
N GLY A 298 -22.51 -30.80 -0.87
CA GLY A 298 -21.34 -31.65 -1.04
C GLY A 298 -20.34 -31.50 0.11
N VAL A 299 -19.33 -32.36 0.09
CA VAL A 299 -18.13 -32.20 0.91
C VAL A 299 -17.29 -31.08 0.31
N PHE A 300 -16.83 -30.16 1.15
CA PHE A 300 -16.02 -29.03 0.71
C PHE A 300 -14.88 -28.72 1.69
N ILE A 301 -13.90 -27.98 1.17
CA ILE A 301 -12.86 -27.30 1.94
C ILE A 301 -12.90 -25.81 1.61
N ASP A 302 -13.00 -24.97 2.65
CA ASP A 302 -13.01 -23.50 2.52
C ASP A 302 -11.57 -22.98 2.55
N VAL A 303 -11.03 -22.59 1.40
CA VAL A 303 -9.66 -22.06 1.24
C VAL A 303 -9.62 -20.52 1.34
N GLY A 304 -10.62 -19.89 1.96
CA GLY A 304 -10.67 -18.46 2.22
C GLY A 304 -11.01 -17.63 0.99
N GLU A 305 -10.10 -16.74 0.56
CA GLU A 305 -10.34 -15.81 -0.57
C GLU A 305 -10.68 -16.56 -1.88
N ASN A 306 -10.17 -17.79 -2.03
CA ASN A 306 -10.39 -18.62 -3.22
C ASN A 306 -11.74 -19.37 -3.20
N GLY A 307 -12.46 -19.36 -2.07
CA GLY A 307 -13.78 -19.97 -1.95
C GLY A 307 -13.77 -21.44 -1.51
N LEU A 308 -14.78 -22.20 -1.92
CA LEU A 308 -14.96 -23.59 -1.57
C LEU A 308 -14.45 -24.49 -2.69
N PHE A 309 -13.65 -25.50 -2.35
CA PHE A 309 -13.22 -26.55 -3.28
C PHE A 309 -13.81 -27.91 -2.89
N ALA A 310 -14.10 -28.73 -3.89
CA ALA A 310 -14.35 -30.15 -3.74
C ALA A 310 -13.03 -30.91 -3.45
N PRO A 311 -13.08 -32.18 -2.97
CA PRO A 311 -11.88 -32.98 -2.71
C PRO A 311 -10.92 -33.06 -3.91
N ASP A 312 -11.43 -33.34 -5.11
CA ASP A 312 -10.60 -33.49 -6.32
C ASP A 312 -9.99 -32.15 -6.76
N GLU A 313 -10.70 -31.03 -6.58
CA GLU A 313 -10.17 -29.69 -6.85
C GLU A 313 -9.02 -29.36 -5.90
N PHE A 314 -9.19 -29.71 -4.62
CA PHE A 314 -8.15 -29.52 -3.61
C PHE A 314 -6.94 -30.43 -3.86
N GLU A 315 -7.14 -31.71 -4.18
CA GLU A 315 -6.05 -32.62 -4.56
C GLU A 315 -5.29 -32.07 -5.78
N THR A 316 -6.02 -31.60 -6.79
CA THR A 316 -5.42 -31.04 -8.01
C THR A 316 -4.58 -29.80 -7.73
N VAL A 317 -5.11 -28.81 -7.00
CA VAL A 317 -4.38 -27.55 -6.76
C VAL A 317 -3.15 -27.75 -5.86
N THR A 318 -3.22 -28.74 -4.96
CA THR A 318 -2.14 -29.04 -3.99
C THR A 318 -1.15 -30.10 -4.46
N ALA A 319 -1.37 -30.73 -5.61
CA ALA A 319 -0.47 -31.72 -6.19
C ALA A 319 0.94 -31.13 -6.45
N LEU A 320 1.96 -31.99 -6.34
CA LEU A 320 3.36 -31.63 -6.57
C LEU A 320 3.55 -30.97 -7.94
N GLY A 321 4.23 -29.83 -7.96
CA GLY A 321 4.48 -29.07 -9.20
C GLY A 321 3.27 -28.29 -9.73
N GLN A 322 2.15 -28.29 -9.00
CA GLN A 322 1.05 -27.35 -9.22
C GLN A 322 1.24 -26.11 -8.34
N MET A 323 0.16 -25.53 -7.82
CA MET A 323 0.25 -24.37 -6.93
C MET A 323 0.72 -24.76 -5.53
N GLU A 324 0.56 -26.02 -5.15
CA GLU A 324 0.90 -26.56 -3.83
C GLU A 324 0.18 -25.78 -2.71
N PHE A 325 0.55 -26.03 -1.46
CA PHE A 325 -0.04 -25.31 -0.33
C PHE A 325 0.98 -24.94 0.73
N ILE A 326 0.67 -23.86 1.44
CA ILE A 326 1.40 -23.37 2.61
C ILE A 326 0.43 -23.18 3.76
N THR A 327 0.88 -23.46 4.98
CA THR A 327 0.05 -23.22 6.17
C THR A 327 0.07 -21.75 6.57
N PRO A 328 -1.03 -21.19 7.10
CA PRO A 328 -1.02 -19.84 7.64
C PRO A 328 -0.07 -19.70 8.84
N GLU A 329 0.17 -20.78 9.60
CA GLU A 329 1.16 -20.84 10.68
C GLU A 329 2.59 -20.61 10.17
N GLU A 330 2.95 -21.17 9.01
CA GLU A 330 4.29 -20.99 8.46
C GLU A 330 4.50 -19.56 7.93
N VAL A 331 3.47 -18.96 7.32
CA VAL A 331 3.48 -17.52 6.98
C VAL A 331 3.59 -16.67 8.26
N ALA A 332 2.89 -17.04 9.32
CA ALA A 332 2.95 -16.37 10.61
C ALA A 332 4.34 -16.47 11.27
N ASP A 333 4.99 -17.63 11.17
CA ASP A 333 6.36 -17.82 11.62
C ASP A 333 7.32 -16.93 10.84
N TYR A 334 7.20 -16.83 9.52
CA TYR A 334 8.03 -15.91 8.75
C TYR A 334 7.83 -14.46 9.20
N ALA A 335 6.59 -14.02 9.34
CA ALA A 335 6.29 -12.65 9.78
C ALA A 335 6.87 -12.34 11.17
N VAL A 336 6.71 -13.25 12.13
CA VAL A 336 7.22 -13.06 13.49
C VAL A 336 8.75 -13.15 13.56
N MET A 337 9.36 -14.08 12.82
CA MET A 337 10.82 -14.15 12.72
C MET A 337 11.41 -12.86 12.14
N GLU A 338 10.84 -12.32 11.06
CA GLU A 338 11.30 -11.06 10.47
C GLU A 338 11.09 -9.87 11.43
N LEU A 339 9.95 -9.82 12.13
CA LEU A 339 9.75 -8.83 13.21
C LEU A 339 10.82 -8.94 14.30
N GLU A 340 11.23 -10.16 14.66
CA GLU A 340 12.29 -10.42 15.64
C GLU A 340 13.69 -10.07 15.10
N GLY A 341 13.85 -9.90 13.79
CA GLY A 341 15.14 -9.67 13.12
C GLY A 341 15.86 -10.97 12.77
N ARG A 342 15.12 -12.07 12.65
CA ARG A 342 15.62 -13.38 12.23
C ARG A 342 15.30 -13.55 10.74
N PRO A 343 16.31 -13.44 9.85
CA PRO A 343 16.06 -13.47 8.41
C PRO A 343 15.54 -14.83 7.97
N THR A 344 14.47 -14.81 7.18
CA THR A 344 13.79 -16.02 6.66
C THR A 344 14.16 -16.33 5.22
N GLY A 345 14.75 -15.35 4.51
CA GLY A 345 14.96 -15.41 3.07
C GLY A 345 13.68 -15.25 2.25
N ARG A 346 12.55 -14.88 2.89
CA ARG A 346 11.24 -14.69 2.25
C ARG A 346 10.81 -13.22 2.15
N ASP A 347 11.63 -12.29 2.62
CA ASP A 347 11.39 -10.85 2.48
C ASP A 347 11.67 -10.36 1.05
N VAL A 348 10.59 -9.99 0.36
CA VAL A 348 10.61 -9.44 -1.00
C VAL A 348 11.30 -8.07 -1.03
N VAL A 349 11.17 -7.25 0.02
CA VAL A 349 11.80 -5.92 0.07
C VAL A 349 13.31 -6.07 0.18
N ALA A 350 13.81 -6.93 1.06
CA ALA A 350 15.23 -7.27 1.13
C ALA A 350 15.75 -7.87 -0.17
N ALA A 351 14.98 -8.75 -0.83
CA ALA A 351 15.38 -9.32 -2.11
C ALA A 351 15.51 -8.26 -3.21
N LEU A 352 14.57 -7.30 -3.29
CA LEU A 352 14.64 -6.17 -4.21
C LEU A 352 15.86 -5.29 -3.91
N ASP A 353 16.09 -4.94 -2.64
CA ASP A 353 17.23 -4.09 -2.25
C ASP A 353 18.56 -4.75 -2.59
N ALA A 354 18.72 -6.04 -2.28
CA ALA A 354 19.92 -6.82 -2.59
C ALA A 354 20.17 -6.98 -4.10
N ALA A 355 19.11 -7.02 -4.92
CA ALA A 355 19.22 -7.17 -6.38
C ALA A 355 19.43 -5.84 -7.12
N THR A 356 19.31 -4.69 -6.46
CA THR A 356 19.49 -3.38 -7.11
C THR A 356 20.96 -3.03 -7.38
N ALA A 357 21.24 -2.40 -8.52
CA ALA A 357 22.57 -1.92 -8.86
C ALA A 357 22.91 -0.64 -8.08
N GLY A 358 23.80 -0.77 -7.09
CA GLY A 358 24.24 0.34 -6.24
C GLY A 358 25.38 1.20 -6.82
N PRO A 359 25.84 2.21 -6.04
CA PRO A 359 27.01 3.01 -6.38
C PRO A 359 28.27 2.14 -6.58
N THR A 360 29.16 2.56 -7.48
CA THR A 360 30.40 1.83 -7.78
C THR A 360 31.64 2.67 -7.51
N TYR A 361 32.75 2.00 -7.17
CA TYR A 361 34.05 2.65 -6.99
C TYR A 361 34.49 3.42 -8.25
N ARG A 362 34.29 2.83 -9.44
CA ARG A 362 34.65 3.45 -10.72
C ARG A 362 33.86 4.75 -10.95
N ALA A 363 32.57 4.79 -10.62
CA ALA A 363 31.79 6.02 -10.68
C ALA A 363 32.33 7.09 -9.71
N GLY A 364 32.80 6.67 -8.52
CA GLY A 364 33.48 7.55 -7.56
C GLY A 364 34.75 8.19 -8.11
N MET A 365 35.56 7.47 -8.91
CA MET A 365 36.73 8.06 -9.56
C MET A 365 36.35 9.07 -10.66
N LEU A 366 35.35 8.73 -11.49
CA LEU A 366 34.85 9.64 -12.53
C LEU A 366 34.30 10.95 -11.95
N ARG A 367 33.72 10.91 -10.75
CA ARG A 367 33.25 12.09 -10.03
C ARG A 367 34.36 13.13 -9.82
N ALA A 368 35.58 12.73 -9.45
CA ALA A 368 36.67 13.67 -9.20
C ALA A 368 37.05 14.43 -10.47
N SER A 369 37.24 13.70 -11.58
CA SER A 369 37.54 14.27 -12.89
C SER A 369 36.42 15.21 -13.38
N ALA A 370 35.15 14.82 -13.20
CA ALA A 370 34.01 15.67 -13.57
C ALA A 370 33.99 16.98 -12.77
N LEU A 371 34.22 16.93 -11.45
CA LEU A 371 34.26 18.12 -10.60
C LEU A 371 35.45 19.04 -10.92
N GLU A 372 36.64 18.49 -11.21
CA GLU A 372 37.78 19.28 -11.65
C GLU A 372 37.50 20.01 -12.96
N ARG A 373 36.88 19.31 -13.92
CA ARG A 373 36.50 19.93 -15.20
C ARG A 373 35.48 21.05 -15.01
N LEU A 374 34.47 20.85 -14.17
CA LEU A 374 33.47 21.88 -13.84
C LEU A 374 34.14 23.12 -13.21
N ARG A 375 35.03 22.93 -12.22
CA ARG A 375 35.77 24.04 -11.58
C ARG A 375 36.69 24.77 -12.56
N ALA A 376 37.34 24.06 -13.48
CA ALA A 376 38.18 24.68 -14.50
C ALA A 376 37.34 25.58 -15.43
N LEU A 377 36.13 25.15 -15.80
CA LEU A 377 35.20 25.96 -16.60
C LEU A 377 34.68 27.18 -15.83
N GLU A 378 34.35 27.04 -14.54
CA GLU A 378 33.99 28.17 -13.67
C GLU A 378 35.12 29.21 -13.60
N HIS A 379 36.37 28.75 -13.47
CA HIS A 379 37.53 29.64 -13.44
C HIS A 379 37.74 30.37 -14.77
N GLN A 380 37.63 29.65 -15.90
CA GLN A 380 37.77 30.23 -17.25
C GLN A 380 36.69 31.27 -17.55
N THR A 381 35.45 30.99 -17.15
CA THR A 381 34.29 31.87 -17.40
C THR A 381 34.13 32.96 -16.34
N LYS A 382 34.93 32.91 -15.25
CA LYS A 382 34.81 33.78 -14.08
C LYS A 382 33.39 33.80 -13.50
N SER A 383 32.70 32.67 -13.60
CA SER A 383 31.31 32.50 -13.16
C SER A 383 31.22 31.33 -12.18
N ARG A 384 30.38 31.45 -11.16
CA ARG A 384 30.09 30.37 -10.22
C ARG A 384 28.65 29.91 -10.38
N SER A 385 28.51 28.62 -10.62
CA SER A 385 27.23 27.92 -10.73
C SER A 385 26.90 27.27 -9.39
N VAL A 386 25.75 27.59 -8.81
CA VAL A 386 25.37 27.06 -7.49
C VAL A 386 24.29 25.99 -7.61
N ALA A 387 23.11 26.37 -8.09
CA ALA A 387 21.99 25.45 -8.27
C ALA A 387 20.98 26.01 -9.28
N TYR A 388 20.21 25.11 -9.91
CA TYR A 388 19.30 25.40 -11.03
C TYR A 388 17.87 24.88 -10.85
N GLU A 389 17.49 24.45 -9.64
CA GLU A 389 16.17 23.85 -9.33
C GLU A 389 15.84 22.55 -10.10
N MET A 390 16.84 21.94 -10.74
CA MET A 390 16.70 20.63 -11.40
C MET A 390 16.99 19.44 -10.47
N LEU A 391 17.51 19.68 -9.27
CA LEU A 391 17.84 18.66 -8.27
C LEU A 391 16.92 18.82 -7.06
N GLY A 392 16.10 17.81 -6.77
CA GLY A 392 15.11 17.87 -5.68
C GLY A 392 15.69 17.65 -4.28
N PRO A 393 14.88 17.79 -3.20
CA PRO A 393 13.60 18.53 -3.07
C PRO A 393 13.79 20.06 -3.15
N PRO A 394 12.74 20.91 -3.31
CA PRO A 394 12.87 22.36 -3.54
C PRO A 394 13.66 23.12 -2.45
N ARG A 395 13.86 22.48 -1.30
CA ARG A 395 14.73 23.00 -0.25
C ARG A 395 16.23 22.92 -0.59
N LEU A 396 16.67 21.99 -1.43
CA LEU A 396 18.10 21.76 -1.68
C LEU A 396 18.74 22.94 -2.44
N THR A 397 18.14 23.41 -3.52
CA THR A 397 18.61 24.61 -4.25
C THR A 397 18.67 25.81 -3.33
N LYS A 398 17.63 26.02 -2.51
CA LYS A 398 17.63 27.06 -1.46
C LYS A 398 18.81 26.89 -0.51
N LEU A 399 19.01 25.69 0.04
CA LEU A 399 20.11 25.41 0.98
C LEU A 399 21.50 25.58 0.32
N LEU A 400 21.65 25.25 -0.97
CA LEU A 400 22.89 25.45 -1.70
C LEU A 400 23.19 26.95 -1.89
N TRP A 401 22.18 27.76 -2.21
CA TRP A 401 22.32 29.22 -2.28
C TRP A 401 22.57 29.87 -0.90
N GLU A 402 21.87 29.44 0.14
CA GLU A 402 22.11 29.89 1.52
C GLU A 402 23.52 29.51 1.98
N SER A 403 23.96 28.29 1.70
CA SER A 403 25.32 27.82 1.97
C SER A 403 26.36 28.63 1.19
N HIS A 404 26.08 28.95 -0.08
CA HIS A 404 26.95 29.81 -0.88
C HIS A 404 27.07 31.23 -0.30
N LEU A 405 25.96 31.85 0.08
CA LEU A 405 25.94 33.15 0.76
C LEU A 405 26.74 33.10 2.07
N CYS A 406 26.52 32.10 2.90
CA CYS A 406 27.27 31.90 4.14
C CYS A 406 28.78 31.77 3.87
N ALA A 407 29.18 31.04 2.83
CA ALA A 407 30.58 30.87 2.44
C ALA A 407 31.23 32.17 1.91
N LEU A 408 30.44 33.11 1.39
CA LEU A 408 30.92 34.45 1.03
C LEU A 408 31.13 35.35 2.26
N LEU A 409 30.37 35.12 3.33
CA LEU A 409 30.39 35.95 4.54
C LEU A 409 31.34 35.44 5.61
N ARG A 410 31.56 34.12 5.68
CA ARG A 410 32.37 33.48 6.73
C ARG A 410 33.37 32.50 6.12
N PRO A 411 34.62 32.49 6.62
CA PRO A 411 35.70 31.68 6.04
C PRO A 411 35.63 30.20 6.40
N SER A 412 34.82 29.83 7.40
CA SER A 412 34.69 28.44 7.85
C SER A 412 33.34 28.17 8.50
N VAL A 413 32.97 26.89 8.56
CA VAL A 413 31.77 26.42 9.28
C VAL A 413 31.84 26.77 10.78
N ARG A 414 33.05 26.76 11.38
CA ARG A 414 33.23 27.16 12.80
C ARG A 414 32.92 28.64 13.00
N ALA A 415 33.41 29.51 12.12
CA ALA A 415 33.10 30.94 12.18
C ALA A 415 31.61 31.22 11.95
N LEU A 416 30.98 30.46 11.05
CA LEU A 416 29.53 30.52 10.84
C LEU A 416 28.75 30.13 12.11
N ALA A 417 29.13 29.04 12.78
CA ALA A 417 28.49 28.58 14.00
C ALA A 417 28.64 29.54 15.20
N GLN A 418 29.71 30.35 15.22
CA GLN A 418 29.94 31.37 16.24
C GLN A 418 29.29 32.72 15.91
N SER A 419 28.67 32.86 14.73
CA SER A 419 28.03 34.11 14.31
C SER A 419 26.65 34.26 14.94
N ARG A 420 26.24 35.49 15.22
CA ARG A 420 24.84 35.78 15.58
C ARG A 420 23.97 35.77 14.33
N ALA A 421 22.82 35.08 14.39
CA ALA A 421 21.93 34.91 13.24
C ALA A 421 21.41 36.25 12.68
N THR A 422 21.12 37.23 13.55
CA THR A 422 20.67 38.57 13.16
C THR A 422 21.71 39.31 12.34
N ASP A 423 22.99 39.25 12.77
CA ASP A 423 24.08 39.94 12.09
C ASP A 423 24.31 39.30 10.72
N LEU A 424 24.30 37.97 10.66
CA LEU A 424 24.45 37.22 9.43
C LEU A 424 23.34 37.52 8.42
N ALA A 425 22.09 37.67 8.87
CA ALA A 425 20.96 38.01 8.02
C ALA A 425 21.08 39.41 7.42
N VAL A 426 21.50 40.41 8.21
CA VAL A 426 21.73 41.78 7.75
C VAL A 426 22.89 41.84 6.75
N GLU A 427 23.98 41.14 7.04
CA GLU A 427 25.14 41.04 6.13
C GLU A 427 24.77 40.32 4.82
N ALA A 428 23.99 39.25 4.89
CA ALA A 428 23.49 38.53 3.73
C ALA A 428 22.56 39.40 2.87
N GLN A 429 21.64 40.15 3.48
CA GLN A 429 20.80 41.12 2.78
C GLN A 429 21.66 42.15 2.06
N THR A 430 22.64 42.75 2.75
CA THR A 430 23.56 43.73 2.16
C THR A 430 24.31 43.14 0.97
N ARG A 431 24.72 41.85 1.06
CA ARG A 431 25.41 41.14 -0.01
C ARG A 431 24.51 40.88 -1.23
N VAL A 432 23.25 40.52 -1.01
CA VAL A 432 22.23 40.31 -2.05
C VAL A 432 21.83 41.64 -2.70
N GLU A 433 21.76 42.73 -1.95
CA GLU A 433 21.45 44.07 -2.47
C GLU A 433 22.55 44.59 -3.40
N ARG A 434 23.81 44.41 -3.01
CA ARG A 434 24.97 44.91 -3.76
C ARG A 434 25.33 44.09 -5.00
N ASP A 435 24.94 42.82 -5.07
CA ASP A 435 25.29 41.93 -6.17
C ASP A 435 24.04 41.50 -6.95
N ALA A 436 23.75 42.31 -7.97
CA ALA A 436 22.61 42.11 -8.85
C ALA A 436 22.67 40.77 -9.58
N THR A 437 23.87 40.28 -9.95
CA THR A 437 24.04 39.00 -10.63
C THR A 437 23.64 37.86 -9.72
N LEU A 438 24.19 37.82 -8.49
CA LEU A 438 23.83 36.83 -7.47
C LEU A 438 22.32 36.82 -7.21
N ARG A 439 21.74 38.00 -6.97
CA ARG A 439 20.30 38.16 -6.75
C ARG A 439 19.49 37.64 -7.95
N SER A 440 19.84 38.05 -9.17
CA SER A 440 19.13 37.64 -10.39
C SER A 440 19.20 36.14 -10.63
N HIS A 441 20.32 35.48 -10.32
CA HIS A 441 20.46 34.02 -10.47
C HIS A 441 19.55 33.26 -9.50
N ILE A 442 19.50 33.69 -8.24
CA ILE A 442 18.61 33.08 -7.22
C ILE A 442 17.14 33.23 -7.64
N LEU A 443 16.73 34.43 -8.09
CA LEU A 443 15.37 34.68 -8.54
C LEU A 443 15.02 33.92 -9.83
N SER A 444 15.96 33.82 -10.78
CA SER A 444 15.75 33.15 -12.07
C SER A 444 15.49 31.65 -11.93
N VAL A 445 15.98 31.03 -10.84
CA VAL A 445 15.70 29.62 -10.53
C VAL A 445 14.42 29.45 -9.70
N GLY A 446 13.61 30.50 -9.58
CA GLY A 446 12.30 30.48 -8.93
C GLY A 446 12.33 30.60 -7.41
N ILE A 447 13.45 31.00 -6.81
CA ILE A 447 13.59 31.13 -5.35
C ILE A 447 13.44 32.60 -4.96
N PRO A 448 12.34 32.98 -4.29
CA PRO A 448 12.20 34.33 -3.77
C PRO A 448 13.10 34.54 -2.53
N ILE A 449 13.55 35.78 -2.31
CA ILE A 449 14.45 36.15 -1.20
C ILE A 449 13.71 37.06 -0.22
N LEU A 450 13.40 36.54 0.97
CA LEU A 450 12.76 37.28 2.06
C LEU A 450 13.80 38.14 2.79
N THR A 451 13.48 39.41 3.04
CA THR A 451 14.34 40.30 3.83
C THR A 451 14.30 39.95 5.32
N PRO A 452 15.32 40.33 6.11
CA PRO A 452 15.40 40.00 7.54
C PRO A 452 14.25 40.53 8.41
N ASP A 453 13.54 41.56 7.96
CA ASP A 453 12.34 42.09 8.63
C ASP A 453 11.12 41.18 8.49
N GLY A 454 11.14 40.21 7.57
CA GLY A 454 10.03 39.32 7.27
C GLY A 454 8.87 39.98 6.51
N GLU A 455 9.02 41.25 6.09
CA GLU A 455 7.95 42.03 5.48
C GLU A 455 8.12 42.21 3.96
N ARG A 456 9.35 42.14 3.45
CA ARG A 456 9.66 42.42 2.03
C ARG A 456 10.28 41.21 1.33
N LEU A 457 10.06 41.12 0.02
CA LEU A 457 10.43 39.96 -0.79
C LEU A 457 10.99 40.41 -2.13
N TYR A 458 12.15 39.89 -2.52
CA TYR A 458 12.58 39.88 -3.92
C TYR A 458 11.96 38.66 -4.60
N ARG A 459 11.25 38.85 -5.72
CA ARG A 459 10.57 37.78 -6.46
C ARG A 459 10.76 37.94 -7.96
#